data_AF-K1X3U7-F1
#
_entry.id   AF-K1X3U7-F1
#
_cell.length_a   1.000
_cell.length_b   1.000
_cell.length_c   1.000
_cell.angle_alpha   90.00
_cell.angle_beta   90.00
_cell.angle_gamma   90.00
#
_symmetry.space_group_name_H-M   'P 1'
#
loop_
_entity.id
_entity.type
_entity.pdbx_description
1 polymer ?
#
loop_
_entity_poly.entity_id
_entity_poly.type
_entity_poly.pdbx_seq_one_letter_code
_entity_poly.pdbx_strand_id
1 'polypeptide(L)'
;MSTGNHPYFPPEIVLSGGVFVENDWNVFTLIAIFGAGWLAIMAVTLLFVQRVNPKLSSSDRCLVLWFTLCGCIHIFFEGYFIYNHHRMASMTDFFGQLWKEYALSDSRYMTSDPFVLCMESWTALIWGPLSLLTAHHITTSSPYRHPLQALVSTGHFYGALLYYCTSLYEDFFRGERYYRPEGYYFWFYFVGMNGAWIVIPLACLLGSMRAVGRAFEVQGAIGRGLEEVEMKKRSLTPFSTFRTGTSDEGLVPLASPAPQALRVLENVTATSLNTDGIWLSASSIDQDNDSINHRVPEELSSSAQPAIYNETILTICVSSKV
;
A
#
# COMPACT_ATOMS: atom_id res chain seq x y z
N MET A 1 5.60 39.79 10.39
CA MET A 1 5.70 38.40 10.84
C MET A 1 7.18 38.10 10.99
N SER A 2 7.63 37.73 12.20
CA SER A 2 9.04 37.52 12.49
C SER A 2 9.51 36.22 11.82
N THR A 3 10.43 36.30 10.87
CA THR A 3 11.26 35.17 10.43
C THR A 3 12.17 34.80 11.61
N GLY A 4 11.67 33.99 12.53
CA GLY A 4 12.45 33.48 13.65
C GLY A 4 13.56 32.56 13.14
N ASN A 5 14.72 32.55 13.81
CA ASN A 5 15.79 31.63 13.48
C ASN A 5 15.30 30.19 13.70
N HIS A 6 15.15 29.41 12.63
CA HIS A 6 14.66 28.03 12.67
C HIS A 6 15.46 27.15 11.70
N PRO A 7 15.51 25.83 11.91
CA PRO A 7 16.33 24.93 11.10
C PRO A 7 15.71 24.56 9.74
N TYR A 8 14.46 24.92 9.47
CA TYR A 8 13.69 24.50 8.29
C TYR A 8 14.06 25.23 7.00
N PHE A 9 13.74 24.61 5.87
CA PHE A 9 14.07 25.09 4.53
C PHE A 9 12.81 25.37 3.69
N PRO A 10 12.81 26.45 2.88
CA PRO A 10 13.87 27.46 2.80
C PRO A 10 13.96 28.32 4.09
N PRO A 11 15.09 28.98 4.39
CA PRO A 11 15.28 29.71 5.65
C PRO A 11 14.26 30.83 5.92
N GLU A 12 13.67 31.37 4.86
CA GLU A 12 12.62 32.40 4.89
C GLU A 12 11.20 31.85 5.04
N ILE A 13 11.03 30.53 5.11
CA ILE A 13 9.73 29.87 5.20
C ILE A 13 8.96 30.34 6.44
N VAL A 14 7.66 30.61 6.28
CA VAL A 14 6.81 31.03 7.40
C VAL A 14 6.21 29.81 8.06
N LEU A 15 6.64 29.53 9.29
CA LEU A 15 6.12 28.39 10.06
C LEU A 15 4.68 28.62 10.55
N SER A 16 3.92 27.54 10.61
CA SER A 16 2.56 27.53 11.15
C SER A 16 2.57 27.95 12.63
N GLY A 17 1.60 28.78 13.01
CA GLY A 17 1.49 29.34 14.35
C GLY A 17 2.43 30.50 14.64
N GLY A 18 3.38 30.82 13.75
CA GLY A 18 4.22 32.02 13.82
C GLY A 18 5.24 32.06 14.96
N VAL A 19 5.38 30.97 15.72
CA VAL A 19 6.34 30.84 16.83
C VAL A 19 7.06 29.51 16.72
N PHE A 20 8.39 29.56 16.70
CA PHE A 20 9.24 28.37 16.77
C PHE A 20 9.76 28.17 18.18
N VAL A 21 9.70 26.94 18.67
CA VAL A 21 10.33 26.51 19.92
C VAL A 21 11.19 25.29 19.62
N GLU A 22 12.46 25.32 20.01
CA GLU A 22 13.40 24.20 19.80
C GLU A 22 12.99 22.95 20.60
N ASN A 23 13.50 21.79 20.18
CA ASN A 23 13.38 20.57 20.96
C ASN A 23 14.28 20.67 22.20
N ASP A 24 13.74 20.35 23.37
CA ASP A 24 14.51 20.22 24.60
C ASP A 24 15.02 18.78 24.80
N TRP A 25 14.42 17.80 24.12
CA TRP A 25 14.89 16.42 24.13
C TRP A 25 15.92 16.20 23.02
N ASN A 26 16.98 15.44 23.32
CA ASN A 26 17.92 15.07 22.28
C ASN A 26 17.29 14.06 21.29
N VAL A 27 17.77 14.08 20.05
CA VAL A 27 17.25 13.27 18.95
C VAL A 27 17.33 11.77 19.25
N PHE A 28 18.42 11.31 19.88
CA PHE A 28 18.58 9.89 20.24
C PHE A 28 17.51 9.41 21.21
N THR A 29 17.16 10.21 22.22
CA THR A 29 16.12 9.91 23.20
C THR A 29 14.75 9.85 22.53
N LEU A 30 14.45 10.80 21.65
CA LEU A 30 13.20 10.82 20.89
C LEU A 30 13.05 9.54 20.05
N ILE A 31 14.05 9.24 19.22
CA ILE A 31 14.04 8.06 18.34
C ILE A 31 14.03 6.76 19.14
N ALA A 32 14.79 6.67 20.24
CA ALA A 32 14.85 5.46 21.06
C ALA A 32 13.49 5.15 21.71
N ILE A 33 12.81 6.15 22.26
CA ILE A 33 11.49 5.97 22.87
C ILE A 33 10.45 5.65 21.81
N PHE A 34 10.49 6.32 20.65
CA PHE A 34 9.60 6.05 19.53
C PHE A 34 9.77 4.62 19.02
N GLY A 35 11.02 4.21 18.76
CA GLY A 35 11.36 2.86 18.33
C GLY A 35 10.98 1.80 19.36
N ALA A 36 11.19 2.05 20.66
CA ALA A 36 10.78 1.15 21.73
C ALA A 36 9.26 0.98 21.80
N GLY A 37 8.49 2.07 21.61
CA GLY A 37 7.03 2.03 21.54
C GLY A 37 6.53 1.16 20.38
N TRP A 38 7.08 1.34 19.18
CA TRP A 38 6.73 0.51 18.02
C TRP A 38 7.14 -0.96 18.21
N LEU A 39 8.33 -1.21 18.75
CA LEU A 39 8.77 -2.57 19.05
C LEU A 39 7.85 -3.26 20.05
N ALA A 40 7.40 -2.54 21.09
CA ALA A 40 6.45 -3.07 22.07
C ALA A 40 5.10 -3.42 21.42
N ILE A 41 4.55 -2.53 20.57
CA ILE A 41 3.31 -2.79 19.83
C ILE A 41 3.48 -4.02 18.94
N MET A 42 4.58 -4.12 18.18
CA MET A 42 4.85 -5.27 17.32
C MET A 42 5.02 -6.56 18.12
N ALA A 43 5.71 -6.54 19.26
CA ALA A 43 5.89 -7.70 20.11
C ALA A 43 4.54 -8.20 20.67
N VAL A 44 3.71 -7.30 21.17
CA VAL A 44 2.36 -7.63 21.67
C VAL A 44 1.50 -8.21 20.54
N THR A 45 1.51 -7.59 19.36
CA THR A 45 0.77 -8.08 18.18
C THR A 45 1.25 -9.48 17.78
N LEU A 46 2.56 -9.73 17.75
CA LEU A 46 3.10 -11.04 17.40
C LEU A 46 2.63 -12.12 18.39
N LEU A 47 2.73 -11.84 19.69
CA LEU A 47 2.28 -12.77 20.74
C LEU A 47 0.78 -13.02 20.66
N PHE A 48 -0.01 -12.00 20.36
CA PHE A 48 -1.45 -12.13 20.16
C PHE A 48 -1.78 -13.01 18.96
N VAL A 49 -1.18 -12.74 17.80
CA VAL A 49 -1.41 -13.49 16.55
C VAL A 49 -0.99 -14.94 16.70
N GLN A 50 0.15 -15.21 17.36
CA GLN A 50 0.61 -16.58 17.63
C GLN A 50 -0.37 -17.37 18.51
N ARG A 51 -1.08 -16.70 19.43
CA ARG A 51 -2.11 -17.33 20.25
C ARG A 51 -3.43 -17.54 19.49
N VAL A 52 -3.86 -16.55 18.70
CA VAL A 52 -5.15 -16.58 18.00
C VAL A 52 -5.12 -17.50 16.78
N ASN A 53 -4.05 -17.44 16.00
CA ASN A 53 -3.89 -18.26 14.80
C ASN A 53 -2.46 -18.83 14.72
N PRO A 54 -2.17 -19.91 15.48
CA PRO A 54 -0.84 -20.51 15.52
C PRO A 54 -0.41 -21.11 14.17
N LYS A 55 -1.36 -21.40 13.27
CA LYS A 55 -1.10 -21.96 11.93
C LYS A 55 -0.77 -20.89 10.89
N LEU A 56 -0.89 -19.60 11.24
CA LEU A 56 -0.59 -18.51 10.31
C LEU A 56 0.87 -18.55 9.88
N SER A 57 1.11 -18.42 8.57
CA SER A 57 2.45 -18.49 7.98
C SER A 57 3.35 -17.36 8.50
N SER A 58 4.68 -17.56 8.48
CA SER A 58 5.62 -16.50 8.89
C SER A 58 5.47 -15.24 8.04
N SER A 59 5.23 -15.39 6.73
CA SER A 59 4.98 -14.25 5.83
C SER A 59 3.73 -13.48 6.24
N ASP A 60 2.62 -14.18 6.50
CA ASP A 60 1.38 -13.53 6.94
C ASP A 60 1.54 -12.86 8.31
N ARG A 61 2.33 -13.45 9.23
CA ARG A 61 2.67 -12.79 10.51
C ARG A 61 3.42 -11.49 10.28
N CYS A 62 4.41 -11.47 9.39
CA CYS A 62 5.12 -10.24 9.03
C CYS A 62 4.16 -9.19 8.44
N LEU A 63 3.20 -9.60 7.60
CA LEU A 63 2.20 -8.69 7.06
C LEU A 63 1.26 -8.14 8.15
N VAL A 64 0.84 -8.97 9.11
CA VAL A 64 0.04 -8.50 10.25
C VAL A 64 0.81 -7.46 11.06
N LEU A 65 2.10 -7.68 11.31
CA LEU A 65 2.94 -6.71 12.01
C LEU A 65 3.10 -5.41 11.22
N TRP A 66 3.33 -5.51 9.91
CA TRP A 66 3.43 -4.36 9.01
C TRP A 66 2.14 -3.52 9.02
N PHE A 67 0.99 -4.13 8.74
CA PHE A 67 -0.28 -3.41 8.71
C PHE A 67 -0.70 -2.89 10.09
N THR A 68 -0.32 -3.57 11.18
CA THR A 68 -0.54 -3.03 12.52
C THR A 68 0.32 -1.80 12.78
N LEU A 69 1.60 -1.86 12.42
CA LEU A 69 2.53 -0.73 12.54
C LEU A 69 2.04 0.47 11.72
N CYS A 70 1.68 0.28 10.45
CA CYS A 70 1.08 1.33 9.61
C CYS A 70 -0.18 1.90 10.27
N GLY A 71 -1.11 1.04 10.69
CA GLY A 71 -2.35 1.46 11.33
C GLY A 71 -2.11 2.37 12.53
N CYS A 72 -1.15 2.02 13.39
CA CYS A 72 -0.82 2.83 14.56
C CYS A 72 -0.05 4.12 14.20
N ILE A 73 0.89 4.09 13.25
CA ILE A 73 1.59 5.30 12.79
C ILE A 73 0.58 6.30 12.23
N HIS A 74 -0.31 5.86 11.33
CA HIS A 74 -1.31 6.72 10.71
C HIS A 74 -2.29 7.32 11.73
N ILE A 75 -2.80 6.50 12.65
CA ILE A 75 -3.80 6.98 13.63
C ILE A 75 -3.16 7.89 14.69
N PHE A 76 -2.00 7.51 15.24
CA PHE A 76 -1.43 8.22 16.39
C PHE A 76 -0.44 9.31 15.98
N PHE A 77 0.50 9.00 15.09
CA PHE A 77 1.55 9.94 14.72
C PHE A 77 1.04 10.97 13.71
N GLU A 78 0.47 10.52 12.59
CA GLU A 78 -0.08 11.41 11.55
C GLU A 78 -1.38 12.07 12.03
N GLY A 79 -2.22 11.34 12.78
CA GLY A 79 -3.34 11.92 13.53
C GLY A 79 -2.94 13.09 14.42
N TYR A 80 -1.81 12.98 15.13
CA TYR A 80 -1.28 14.09 15.93
C TYR A 80 -0.88 15.29 15.06
N PHE A 81 -0.26 15.05 13.88
CA PHE A 81 0.05 16.11 12.94
C PHE A 81 -1.19 16.85 12.47
N ILE A 82 -2.22 16.14 12.02
CA ILE A 82 -3.48 16.77 11.55
C ILE A 82 -4.17 17.56 12.65
N TYR A 83 -4.07 17.14 13.91
CA TYR A 83 -4.66 17.89 15.02
C TYR A 83 -3.88 19.17 15.37
N ASN A 84 -2.56 19.17 15.18
CA ASN A 84 -1.66 20.24 15.61
C ASN A 84 -1.00 21.03 14.47
N HIS A 85 -1.33 20.77 13.21
CA HIS A 85 -0.63 21.29 12.04
C HIS A 85 -0.47 22.82 12.05
N HIS A 86 -1.47 23.55 12.57
CA HIS A 86 -1.49 25.02 12.66
C HIS A 86 -0.56 25.61 13.72
N ARG A 87 0.03 24.79 14.59
CA ARG A 87 0.92 25.22 15.69
C ARG A 87 2.13 24.32 15.90
N MET A 88 2.42 23.42 14.95
CA MET A 88 3.40 22.33 15.10
C MET A 88 4.78 22.84 15.52
N ALA A 89 5.25 23.96 14.95
CA ALA A 89 6.55 24.55 15.25
C ALA A 89 6.74 24.97 16.72
N SER A 90 5.65 25.15 17.47
CA SER A 90 5.66 25.54 18.89
C SER A 90 5.48 24.37 19.86
N MET A 91 5.19 23.16 19.37
CA MET A 91 4.86 22.02 20.21
C MET A 91 6.10 21.47 20.93
N THR A 92 5.98 21.23 22.23
CA THR A 92 7.10 20.74 23.07
C THR A 92 6.84 19.37 23.67
N ASP A 93 5.67 18.77 23.46
CA ASP A 93 5.44 17.38 23.86
C ASP A 93 6.19 16.40 22.94
N PHE A 94 6.20 15.13 23.34
CA PHE A 94 6.95 14.07 22.68
C PHE A 94 6.67 13.96 21.17
N PHE A 95 5.40 13.99 20.75
CA PHE A 95 5.07 13.88 19.32
C PHE A 95 5.37 15.18 18.57
N GLY A 96 5.13 16.33 19.19
CA GLY A 96 5.53 17.62 18.61
C GLY A 96 7.02 17.70 18.31
N GLN A 97 7.85 17.22 19.24
CA GLN A 97 9.30 17.17 19.06
C GLN A 97 9.75 16.17 17.99
N LEU A 98 9.11 15.00 17.92
CA LEU A 98 9.36 14.03 16.83
C LEU A 98 8.97 14.59 15.46
N TRP A 99 7.85 15.30 15.36
CA TRP A 99 7.43 15.94 14.10
C TRP A 99 8.40 17.05 13.68
N LYS A 100 8.87 17.86 14.63
CA LYS A 100 9.92 18.85 14.36
C LYS A 100 11.22 18.22 13.86
N GLU A 101 11.63 17.10 14.46
CA GLU A 101 12.80 16.33 13.99
C GLU A 101 12.57 15.77 12.58
N TYR A 102 11.43 15.13 12.34
CA TYR A 102 11.11 14.53 11.04
C TYR A 102 10.97 15.59 9.93
N ALA A 103 10.43 16.77 10.25
CA ALA A 103 10.27 17.88 9.29
C ALA A 103 11.59 18.50 8.83
N LEU A 104 12.73 18.13 9.42
CA LEU A 104 14.04 18.43 8.83
C LEU A 104 14.22 17.71 7.47
N SER A 105 13.49 16.62 7.25
CA SER A 105 13.44 15.93 5.97
C SER A 105 12.49 16.58 4.96
N ASP A 106 11.47 17.30 5.44
CA ASP A 106 10.53 18.04 4.61
C ASP A 106 9.80 19.10 5.46
N SER A 107 10.14 20.36 5.22
CA SER A 107 9.68 21.49 6.03
C SER A 107 8.21 21.82 5.80
N ARG A 108 7.55 21.21 4.80
CA ARG A 108 6.11 21.36 4.55
C ARG A 108 5.25 20.91 5.74
N TYR A 109 5.77 20.01 6.58
CA TYR A 109 5.15 19.64 7.86
C TYR A 109 5.13 20.78 8.89
N MET A 110 5.93 21.83 8.71
CA MET A 110 5.94 23.00 9.59
C MET A 110 5.14 24.17 9.05
N THR A 111 4.56 24.09 7.85
CA THR A 111 3.83 25.21 7.22
C THR A 111 2.35 24.95 7.02
N SER A 112 1.84 23.78 7.43
CA SER A 112 0.49 23.35 7.03
C SER A 112 0.31 23.31 5.51
N ASP A 113 1.32 22.81 4.79
CA ASP A 113 1.24 22.63 3.35
C ASP A 113 -0.06 21.89 2.96
N PRO A 114 -0.87 22.42 2.03
CA PRO A 114 -2.17 21.85 1.71
C PRO A 114 -2.09 20.41 1.21
N PHE A 115 -1.06 20.07 0.43
CA PHE A 115 -0.91 18.72 -0.10
C PHE A 115 -0.57 17.73 1.02
N VAL A 116 0.46 18.02 1.81
CA VAL A 116 0.88 17.17 2.93
C VAL A 116 -0.26 17.04 3.94
N LEU A 117 -0.91 18.14 4.33
CA LEU A 117 -2.04 18.09 5.27
C LEU A 117 -3.19 17.23 4.76
N CYS A 118 -3.57 17.36 3.49
CA CYS A 118 -4.63 16.54 2.90
C CYS A 118 -4.22 15.06 2.83
N MET A 119 -3.01 14.77 2.34
CA MET A 119 -2.49 13.42 2.22
C MET A 119 -2.47 12.70 3.57
N GLU A 120 -1.93 13.36 4.60
CA GLU A 120 -1.89 12.84 5.97
C GLU A 120 -3.31 12.68 6.55
N SER A 121 -4.24 13.60 6.22
CA SER A 121 -5.63 13.44 6.64
C SER A 121 -6.26 12.15 6.09
N TRP A 122 -5.97 11.81 4.84
CA TRP A 122 -6.44 10.55 4.24
C TRP A 122 -5.74 9.33 4.87
N THR A 123 -4.45 9.41 5.16
CA THR A 123 -3.74 8.31 5.83
C THR A 123 -4.30 8.06 7.23
N ALA A 124 -4.47 9.09 8.05
CA ALA A 124 -4.98 8.92 9.41
C ALA A 124 -6.44 8.47 9.46
N LEU A 125 -7.32 9.06 8.64
CA LEU A 125 -8.77 8.80 8.71
C LEU A 125 -9.19 7.51 7.98
N ILE A 126 -8.45 7.09 6.96
CA ILE A 126 -8.84 5.96 6.11
C ILE A 126 -7.77 4.87 6.12
N TRP A 127 -6.52 5.17 5.75
CA TRP A 127 -5.50 4.13 5.62
C TRP A 127 -5.10 3.51 6.96
N GLY A 128 -5.10 4.27 8.04
CA GLY A 128 -4.86 3.80 9.40
C GLY A 128 -5.88 2.75 9.84
N PRO A 129 -7.19 3.08 9.90
CA PRO A 129 -8.24 2.14 10.24
C PRO A 129 -8.28 0.92 9.31
N LEU A 130 -8.15 1.12 7.99
CA LEU A 130 -8.16 0.00 7.03
C LEU A 130 -6.91 -0.88 7.13
N SER A 131 -5.77 -0.34 7.55
CA SER A 131 -4.57 -1.15 7.84
C SER A 131 -4.81 -2.09 9.03
N LEU A 132 -5.39 -1.59 10.13
CA LEU A 132 -5.76 -2.45 11.26
C LEU A 132 -6.79 -3.52 10.88
N LEU A 133 -7.78 -3.15 10.04
CA LEU A 133 -8.75 -4.11 9.52
C LEU A 133 -8.10 -5.16 8.60
N THR A 134 -7.10 -4.76 7.80
CA THR A 134 -6.31 -5.66 6.96
C THR A 134 -5.55 -6.67 7.83
N ALA A 135 -4.86 -6.20 8.88
CA ALA A 135 -4.19 -7.05 9.85
C ALA A 135 -5.16 -8.07 10.49
N HIS A 136 -6.37 -7.63 10.84
CA HIS A 136 -7.42 -8.52 11.35
C HIS A 136 -7.86 -9.56 10.31
N HIS A 137 -8.07 -9.17 9.04
CA HIS A 137 -8.45 -10.09 7.97
C HIS A 137 -7.37 -11.10 7.61
N ILE A 138 -6.09 -10.72 7.69
CA ILE A 138 -4.98 -11.67 7.54
C ILE A 138 -5.00 -12.66 8.70
N THR A 139 -5.13 -12.17 9.95
CA THR A 139 -5.14 -13.02 11.16
C THR A 139 -6.28 -14.04 11.17
N THR A 140 -7.45 -13.65 10.65
CA THR A 140 -8.67 -14.48 10.61
C THR A 140 -8.84 -15.27 9.32
N SER A 141 -7.88 -15.23 8.39
CA SER A 141 -7.97 -15.86 7.07
C SER A 141 -9.24 -15.49 6.29
N SER A 142 -9.67 -14.23 6.40
CA SER A 142 -10.88 -13.72 5.74
C SER A 142 -10.75 -13.74 4.21
N PRO A 143 -11.83 -14.06 3.46
CA PRO A 143 -11.84 -13.94 2.00
C PRO A 143 -11.63 -12.50 1.52
N TYR A 144 -11.91 -11.51 2.38
CA TYR A 144 -11.70 -10.09 2.09
C TYR A 144 -10.26 -9.61 2.31
N ARG A 145 -9.33 -10.49 2.72
CA ARG A 145 -7.93 -10.10 2.98
C ARG A 145 -7.26 -9.46 1.77
N HIS A 146 -7.36 -10.07 0.59
CA HIS A 146 -6.63 -9.63 -0.59
C HIS A 146 -7.22 -8.37 -1.22
N PRO A 147 -8.56 -8.23 -1.36
CA PRO A 147 -9.16 -6.97 -1.78
C PRO A 147 -8.76 -5.80 -0.88
N LEU A 148 -8.83 -5.98 0.45
CA LEU A 148 -8.53 -4.89 1.37
C LEU A 148 -7.02 -4.58 1.42
N GLN A 149 -6.17 -5.61 1.45
CA GLN A 149 -4.72 -5.46 1.36
C GLN A 149 -4.32 -4.71 0.09
N ALA A 150 -4.91 -5.02 -1.07
CA ALA A 150 -4.64 -4.33 -2.32
C ALA A 150 -5.08 -2.86 -2.28
N LEU A 151 -6.26 -2.58 -1.72
CA LEU A 151 -6.78 -1.22 -1.57
C LEU A 151 -5.86 -0.35 -0.72
N VAL A 152 -5.54 -0.80 0.50
CA VAL A 152 -4.65 -0.06 1.42
C VAL A 152 -3.27 0.10 0.82
N SER A 153 -2.73 -0.97 0.21
CA SER A 153 -1.39 -0.92 -0.39
C SER A 153 -1.30 0.06 -1.56
N THR A 154 -2.37 0.18 -2.35
CA THR A 154 -2.46 1.19 -3.41
C THR A 154 -2.45 2.60 -2.82
N GLY A 155 -3.21 2.82 -1.74
CA GLY A 155 -3.24 4.10 -1.03
C GLY A 155 -1.86 4.53 -0.52
N HIS A 156 -1.15 3.62 0.16
CA HIS A 156 0.21 3.89 0.67
C HIS A 156 1.20 4.19 -0.47
N PHE A 157 1.25 3.33 -1.49
CA PHE A 157 2.15 3.51 -2.63
C PHE A 157 1.88 4.83 -3.36
N TYR A 158 0.61 5.11 -3.65
CA TYR A 158 0.22 6.31 -4.37
C TYR A 158 0.47 7.59 -3.55
N GLY A 159 0.12 7.59 -2.27
CA GLY A 159 0.36 8.71 -1.37
C GLY A 159 1.85 9.03 -1.24
N ALA A 160 2.68 8.03 -1.00
CA ALA A 160 4.14 8.20 -0.90
C ALA A 160 4.77 8.64 -2.23
N LEU A 161 4.26 8.14 -3.36
CA LEU A 161 4.73 8.57 -4.68
C LEU A 161 4.39 10.05 -4.92
N LEU A 162 3.16 10.47 -4.63
CA LEU A 162 2.77 11.87 -4.74
C LEU A 162 3.55 12.78 -3.77
N TYR A 163 3.84 12.30 -2.56
CA TYR A 163 4.68 13.02 -1.60
C TYR A 163 6.08 13.32 -2.17
N TYR A 164 6.73 12.33 -2.77
CA TYR A 164 8.00 12.53 -3.46
C TYR A 164 7.87 13.44 -4.68
N CYS A 165 6.90 13.16 -5.55
CA CYS A 165 6.71 13.93 -6.77
C CYS A 165 6.47 15.41 -6.48
N THR A 166 5.66 15.74 -5.49
CA THR A 166 5.38 17.14 -5.13
C THR A 166 6.61 17.83 -4.54
N SER A 167 7.32 17.20 -3.59
CA SER A 167 8.53 17.80 -2.99
C SER A 167 9.62 18.05 -4.04
N LEU A 168 9.90 17.03 -4.87
CA LEU A 168 10.94 17.10 -5.89
C LEU A 168 10.56 18.00 -7.06
N TYR A 169 9.26 18.12 -7.37
CA TYR A 169 8.79 19.06 -8.37
C TYR A 169 9.04 20.51 -7.94
N GLU A 170 8.72 20.87 -6.69
CA GLU A 170 9.00 22.19 -6.13
C GLU A 170 10.51 22.52 -6.19
N ASP A 171 11.38 21.58 -5.82
CA ASP A 171 12.83 21.79 -5.88
C ASP A 171 13.33 21.92 -7.33
N PHE A 172 13.03 20.96 -8.20
CA PHE A 172 13.62 20.92 -9.56
C PHE A 172 13.03 21.96 -10.53
N PHE A 173 11.76 22.32 -10.39
CA PHE A 173 11.09 23.22 -11.34
C PHE A 173 10.81 24.61 -10.80
N ARG A 174 10.68 24.75 -9.47
CA ARG A 174 10.40 26.05 -8.83
C ARG A 174 11.60 26.58 -8.04
N GLY A 175 12.63 25.77 -7.83
CA GLY A 175 13.79 26.13 -7.03
C GLY A 175 13.47 26.24 -5.54
N GLU A 176 12.32 25.72 -5.10
CA GLU A 176 11.86 25.77 -3.72
C GLU A 176 12.15 24.43 -3.04
N ARG A 177 13.25 24.40 -2.28
CA ARG A 177 13.68 23.21 -1.56
C ARG A 177 13.14 23.20 -0.14
N TYR A 178 12.39 22.14 0.20
CA TYR A 178 11.80 21.97 1.53
C TYR A 178 12.59 21.02 2.45
N TYR A 179 13.54 20.26 1.93
CA TYR A 179 14.39 19.37 2.70
C TYR A 179 15.74 20.04 3.02
N ARG A 180 16.31 19.68 4.17
CA ARG A 180 17.64 20.14 4.59
C ARG A 180 18.75 19.75 3.58
N PRO A 181 19.76 20.61 3.35
CA PRO A 181 20.82 20.32 2.38
C PRO A 181 21.77 19.20 2.82
N GLU A 182 21.82 18.87 4.12
CA GLU A 182 22.64 17.77 4.61
C GLU A 182 22.10 16.42 4.12
N GLY A 183 22.96 15.63 3.50
CA GLY A 183 22.57 14.38 2.83
C GLY A 183 21.89 13.34 3.74
N TYR A 184 22.11 13.39 5.05
CA TYR A 184 21.43 12.51 6.01
C TYR A 184 19.91 12.74 6.05
N TYR A 185 19.46 14.00 6.11
CA TYR A 185 18.03 14.31 6.14
C TYR A 185 17.33 13.93 4.83
N PHE A 186 18.01 14.11 3.70
CA PHE A 186 17.47 13.70 2.42
C PHE A 186 17.47 12.18 2.24
N TRP A 187 18.62 11.51 2.37
CA TRP A 187 18.70 10.08 2.03
C TRP A 187 18.09 9.17 3.10
N PHE A 188 18.28 9.47 4.38
CA PHE A 188 17.78 8.60 5.45
C PHE A 188 16.33 8.94 5.80
N TYR A 189 16.01 10.20 6.15
CA TYR A 189 14.64 10.54 6.55
C TYR A 189 13.71 10.64 5.34
N PHE A 190 14.04 11.47 4.35
CA PHE A 190 13.12 11.70 3.23
C PHE A 190 13.02 10.45 2.33
N VAL A 191 14.12 9.92 1.80
CA VAL A 191 14.09 8.74 0.92
C VAL A 191 13.94 7.44 1.71
N GLY A 192 14.77 7.19 2.72
CA GLY A 192 14.83 5.91 3.41
C GLY A 192 13.56 5.54 4.17
N MET A 193 13.09 6.42 5.07
CA MET A 193 11.93 6.12 5.91
C MET A 193 10.64 6.00 5.10
N ASN A 194 10.41 6.90 4.13
CA ASN A 194 9.22 6.85 3.27
C ASN A 194 9.29 5.70 2.24
N GLY A 195 10.48 5.28 1.83
CA GLY A 195 10.67 4.20 0.86
C GLY A 195 10.04 2.87 1.27
N ALA A 196 9.88 2.62 2.57
CA ALA A 196 9.16 1.45 3.07
C ALA A 196 7.68 1.42 2.60
N TRP A 197 7.01 2.58 2.57
CA TRP A 197 5.64 2.74 2.07
C TRP A 197 5.52 2.73 0.53
N ILE A 198 6.65 2.66 -0.18
CA ILE A 198 6.68 2.37 -1.61
C ILE A 198 6.84 0.85 -1.83
N VAL A 199 7.92 0.29 -1.28
CA VAL A 199 8.37 -1.07 -1.63
C VAL A 199 7.44 -2.15 -1.06
N ILE A 200 7.11 -2.07 0.23
CA ILE A 200 6.31 -3.12 0.89
C ILE A 200 4.87 -3.12 0.37
N PRO A 201 4.18 -1.96 0.25
CA PRO A 201 2.85 -1.91 -0.35
C PRO A 201 2.83 -2.39 -1.81
N LEU A 202 3.82 -2.05 -2.64
CA LEU A 202 3.88 -2.56 -4.01
C LEU A 202 3.97 -4.10 -4.05
N ALA A 203 4.80 -4.70 -3.20
CA ALA A 203 4.88 -6.16 -3.07
C ALA A 203 3.54 -6.76 -2.60
N CYS A 204 2.88 -6.13 -1.62
CA CYS A 204 1.58 -6.56 -1.11
C CYS A 204 0.46 -6.48 -2.17
N LEU A 205 0.47 -5.42 -2.98
CA LEU A 205 -0.47 -5.20 -4.08
C LEU A 205 -0.31 -6.27 -5.15
N LEU A 206 0.92 -6.48 -5.65
CA LEU A 206 1.22 -7.51 -6.65
C LEU A 206 0.90 -8.91 -6.13
N GLY A 207 1.21 -9.18 -4.85
CA GLY A 207 0.86 -10.43 -4.18
C GLY A 207 -0.64 -10.68 -4.13
N SER A 208 -1.43 -9.67 -3.74
CA SER A 208 -2.89 -9.75 -3.73
C SER A 208 -3.50 -9.91 -5.12
N MET A 209 -3.01 -9.18 -6.13
CA MET A 209 -3.48 -9.32 -7.50
C MET A 209 -3.25 -10.74 -8.03
N ARG A 210 -2.07 -11.32 -7.79
CA ARG A 210 -1.76 -12.70 -8.18
C ARG A 210 -2.66 -13.71 -7.46
N ALA A 211 -2.92 -13.51 -6.17
CA ALA A 211 -3.81 -14.39 -5.40
C ALA A 211 -5.24 -14.34 -5.91
N VAL A 212 -5.76 -13.15 -6.22
CA VAL A 212 -7.09 -12.96 -6.81
C VAL A 212 -7.17 -13.60 -8.21
N GLY A 213 -6.16 -13.38 -9.06
CA GLY A 213 -6.09 -14.00 -10.39
C GLY A 213 -6.17 -15.53 -10.32
N ARG A 214 -5.35 -16.16 -9.47
CA ARG A 214 -5.38 -17.62 -9.26
C ARG A 214 -6.74 -18.11 -8.76
N ALA A 215 -7.41 -17.36 -7.87
CA ALA A 215 -8.73 -17.74 -7.38
C ALA A 215 -9.77 -17.80 -8.52
N PHE A 216 -9.76 -16.82 -9.43
CA PHE A 216 -10.64 -16.81 -10.59
C PHE A 216 -10.31 -17.91 -11.61
N GLU A 217 -9.03 -18.22 -11.82
CA GLU A 217 -8.61 -19.34 -12.68
C GLU A 217 -9.14 -20.69 -12.17
N VAL A 218 -8.99 -20.95 -10.86
CA VAL A 218 -9.52 -22.15 -10.21
C VAL A 218 -11.03 -22.20 -10.31
N GLN A 219 -11.73 -21.09 -10.05
CA GLN A 219 -13.19 -21.02 -10.18
C GLN A 219 -13.63 -21.34 -11.62
N GLY A 220 -12.95 -20.80 -12.63
CA GLY A 220 -13.24 -21.09 -14.03
C GLY A 220 -12.98 -22.54 -14.41
N ALA A 221 -11.91 -23.15 -13.90
CA ALA A 221 -11.60 -24.57 -14.13
C ALA A 221 -12.66 -25.49 -13.51
N ILE A 222 -13.10 -25.18 -12.28
CA ILE A 222 -14.19 -25.92 -11.61
C ILE A 222 -15.48 -25.79 -12.41
N GLY A 223 -15.81 -24.59 -12.89
CA GLY A 223 -17.00 -24.35 -13.73
C GLY A 223 -17.01 -25.23 -14.98
N ARG A 224 -15.91 -25.24 -15.74
CA ARG A 224 -15.78 -26.10 -16.94
C ARG A 224 -15.89 -27.59 -16.61
N GLY A 225 -15.24 -28.04 -15.53
CA GLY A 225 -15.32 -29.44 -15.12
C GLY A 225 -16.75 -29.88 -14.74
N LEU A 226 -17.52 -29.00 -14.09
CA LEU A 226 -18.92 -29.26 -13.77
C LEU A 226 -19.80 -29.34 -15.03
N GLU A 227 -19.56 -28.47 -16.01
CA GLU A 227 -20.26 -28.52 -17.31
C GLU A 227 -19.97 -29.81 -18.07
N GLU A 228 -18.71 -30.26 -18.11
CA GLU A 228 -18.33 -31.54 -18.74
C GLU A 228 -19.03 -32.74 -18.07
N VAL A 229 -19.08 -32.75 -16.74
CA VAL A 229 -19.78 -33.81 -15.98
C VAL A 229 -21.28 -33.81 -16.28
N GLU A 230 -21.90 -32.64 -16.35
CA GLU A 230 -23.33 -32.51 -16.65
C GLU A 230 -23.66 -32.94 -18.09
N MET A 231 -22.82 -32.54 -19.06
CA MET A 231 -22.95 -32.97 -20.45
C MET A 231 -22.81 -34.49 -20.58
N LYS A 232 -21.85 -35.09 -19.85
CA LYS A 232 -21.68 -36.54 -19.84
C LYS A 232 -22.90 -37.25 -19.23
N LYS A 233 -23.47 -36.74 -18.14
CA LYS A 233 -24.72 -37.28 -17.57
C LYS A 233 -25.88 -37.23 -18.56
N ARG A 234 -26.08 -36.09 -19.24
CA ARG A 234 -27.13 -35.93 -20.27
C ARG A 234 -26.94 -36.86 -21.46
N SER A 235 -25.70 -37.11 -21.87
CA SER A 235 -25.39 -38.07 -22.93
C SER A 235 -25.62 -39.54 -22.52
N LEU A 236 -25.53 -39.84 -21.22
CA LEU A 236 -25.71 -41.18 -20.66
C LEU A 236 -27.16 -41.48 -20.26
N THR A 237 -28.01 -40.46 -20.10
CA THR A 237 -29.47 -40.65 -19.98
C THR A 237 -30.06 -40.90 -21.37
N PRO A 238 -30.60 -42.10 -21.68
CA PRO A 238 -31.25 -42.33 -22.95
C PRO A 238 -32.48 -41.44 -23.07
N PHE A 239 -32.70 -40.87 -24.25
CA PHE A 239 -33.95 -40.22 -24.62
C PHE A 239 -35.06 -41.28 -24.53
N SER A 240 -35.84 -41.30 -23.44
CA SER A 240 -37.00 -42.18 -23.32
C SER A 240 -38.17 -41.61 -24.14
N THR A 241 -38.04 -41.64 -25.46
CA THR A 241 -39.19 -41.51 -26.35
C THR A 241 -40.06 -42.76 -26.23
N PHE A 242 -41.19 -42.58 -25.55
CA PHE A 242 -42.49 -43.23 -25.77
C PHE A 242 -42.58 -44.78 -25.63
N ARG A 243 -43.25 -45.25 -24.58
CA ARG A 243 -44.31 -46.28 -24.70
C ARG A 243 -45.23 -46.31 -23.49
N THR A 244 -46.52 -46.33 -23.81
CA THR A 244 -47.67 -46.65 -22.96
C THR A 244 -47.55 -48.03 -22.31
N GLY A 245 -48.03 -48.17 -21.06
CA GLY A 245 -48.50 -49.46 -20.53
C GLY A 245 -47.82 -49.95 -19.24
N THR A 246 -48.57 -49.82 -18.15
CA THR A 246 -48.75 -50.76 -17.01
C THR A 246 -47.58 -51.45 -16.31
N SER A 247 -47.67 -51.33 -14.98
CA SER A 247 -47.31 -52.25 -13.87
C SER A 247 -45.85 -52.46 -13.47
N ASP A 248 -45.63 -52.19 -12.18
CA ASP A 248 -44.68 -52.74 -11.19
C ASP A 248 -43.24 -53.05 -11.60
N GLU A 249 -42.28 -52.42 -10.92
CA GLU A 249 -41.23 -53.12 -10.13
C GLU A 249 -40.25 -52.15 -9.43
N GLY A 250 -39.94 -52.47 -8.17
CA GLY A 250 -38.59 -52.44 -7.57
C GLY A 250 -37.86 -51.09 -7.36
N LEU A 251 -37.86 -50.60 -6.12
CA LEU A 251 -36.91 -49.59 -5.61
C LEU A 251 -35.48 -50.17 -5.54
N VAL A 252 -34.55 -49.60 -6.31
CA VAL A 252 -33.09 -49.80 -6.18
C VAL A 252 -32.46 -48.54 -5.55
N PRO A 253 -31.56 -48.63 -4.55
CA PRO A 253 -30.99 -47.44 -3.92
C PRO A 253 -29.94 -46.77 -4.81
N LEU A 254 -30.05 -45.44 -4.96
CA LEU A 254 -29.07 -44.59 -5.62
C LEU A 254 -27.75 -44.59 -4.82
N ALA A 255 -26.67 -45.11 -5.41
CA ALA A 255 -25.32 -44.94 -4.86
C ALA A 255 -24.87 -43.47 -5.03
N SER A 256 -24.44 -42.85 -3.93
CA SER A 256 -23.97 -41.46 -3.85
C SER A 256 -22.67 -41.23 -4.67
N PRO A 257 -22.60 -40.21 -5.55
CA PRO A 257 -21.41 -39.91 -6.34
C PRO A 257 -20.46 -38.93 -5.60
N ALA A 258 -20.06 -39.26 -4.39
CA ALA A 258 -19.03 -38.51 -3.65
C ALA A 258 -17.57 -38.71 -4.14
N PRO A 259 -17.13 -39.86 -4.72
CA PRO A 259 -15.70 -40.09 -4.93
C PRO A 259 -15.04 -39.32 -6.08
N GLN A 260 -15.80 -38.80 -7.06
CA GLN A 260 -15.22 -38.21 -8.28
C GLN A 260 -14.90 -36.72 -8.18
N ALA A 261 -15.69 -35.95 -7.42
CA ALA A 261 -15.42 -34.53 -7.19
C ALA A 261 -14.11 -34.31 -6.40
N LEU A 262 -13.79 -35.23 -5.48
CA LEU A 262 -12.54 -35.24 -4.73
C LEU A 262 -11.30 -35.48 -5.63
N ARG A 263 -11.43 -36.32 -6.67
CA ARG A 263 -10.31 -36.58 -7.60
C ARG A 263 -9.98 -35.40 -8.51
N VAL A 264 -10.97 -34.57 -8.83
CA VAL A 264 -10.73 -33.32 -9.59
C VAL A 264 -9.94 -32.32 -8.73
N LEU A 265 -10.24 -32.25 -7.43
CA LEU A 265 -9.50 -31.40 -6.47
C LEU A 265 -8.05 -31.86 -6.28
N GLU A 266 -7.79 -33.17 -6.25
CA GLU A 266 -6.43 -33.74 -6.15
C GLU A 266 -5.59 -33.46 -7.41
N ASN A 267 -6.18 -33.54 -8.61
CA ASN A 267 -5.44 -33.30 -9.85
C ASN A 267 -5.11 -31.80 -10.08
N VAL A 268 -5.96 -30.89 -9.62
CA VAL A 268 -5.71 -29.44 -9.73
C VAL A 268 -4.68 -28.96 -8.69
N THR A 269 -4.68 -29.56 -7.50
CA THR A 269 -3.67 -29.24 -6.47
C THR A 269 -2.27 -29.75 -6.83
N ALA A 270 -2.16 -30.90 -7.50
CA ALA A 270 -0.88 -31.46 -7.95
C ALA A 270 -0.18 -30.63 -9.04
N THR A 271 -0.93 -30.01 -9.97
CA THR A 271 -0.35 -29.10 -10.99
C THR A 271 0.06 -27.74 -10.42
N SER A 272 -0.58 -27.29 -9.33
CA SER A 272 -0.26 -26.01 -8.67
C SER A 272 0.97 -26.06 -7.76
N LEU A 273 1.39 -27.24 -7.28
CA LEU A 273 2.51 -27.40 -6.35
C LEU A 273 3.89 -27.40 -7.04
N ASN A 274 3.96 -27.32 -8.37
CA ASN A 274 5.21 -27.43 -9.12
C ASN A 274 5.87 -26.08 -9.47
N THR A 275 5.48 -24.97 -8.81
CA THR A 275 6.02 -23.62 -9.09
C THR A 275 6.75 -22.97 -7.91
N ASP A 276 6.93 -23.66 -6.78
CA ASP A 276 7.57 -23.10 -5.56
C ASP A 276 9.11 -23.16 -5.60
N GLY A 277 9.72 -22.76 -6.72
CA GLY A 277 11.15 -22.94 -6.96
C GLY A 277 11.83 -21.85 -7.77
N ILE A 278 11.47 -20.56 -7.61
CA ILE A 278 12.24 -19.46 -8.20
C ILE A 278 12.41 -18.34 -7.18
N TRP A 279 13.40 -18.51 -6.31
CA TRP A 279 14.11 -17.38 -5.69
C TRP A 279 15.14 -16.90 -6.72
N LEU A 280 15.02 -15.65 -7.17
CA LEU A 280 15.99 -15.05 -8.09
C LEU A 280 17.34 -14.89 -7.37
N SER A 281 18.29 -15.75 -7.73
CA SER A 281 19.72 -15.53 -7.56
C SER A 281 20.14 -14.42 -8.53
N ALA A 282 20.62 -13.30 -7.98
CA ALA A 282 21.35 -12.30 -8.75
C ALA A 282 22.79 -12.77 -8.91
N SER A 283 23.20 -13.14 -10.12
CA SER A 283 24.62 -13.14 -10.51
C SER A 283 24.82 -13.08 -12.03
N SER A 284 25.79 -12.23 -12.40
CA SER A 284 26.53 -12.13 -13.67
C SER A 284 25.75 -11.92 -14.97
N ILE A 285 25.77 -10.67 -15.45
CA ILE A 285 25.94 -10.40 -16.88
C ILE A 285 27.27 -9.67 -17.02
N ASP A 286 28.24 -10.39 -17.57
CA ASP A 286 29.53 -9.89 -18.00
C ASP A 286 29.43 -9.25 -19.39
N GLN A 287 30.47 -8.47 -19.66
CA GLN A 287 30.79 -7.60 -20.79
C GLN A 287 30.61 -8.17 -22.20
N ASP A 288 30.13 -7.34 -23.12
CA ASP A 288 30.85 -6.81 -24.32
C ASP A 288 29.81 -6.28 -25.33
N ASN A 289 29.71 -4.95 -25.52
CA ASN A 289 30.49 -4.11 -26.45
C ASN A 289 29.96 -4.20 -27.90
N ASP A 290 29.29 -3.14 -28.38
CA ASP A 290 29.58 -2.61 -29.71
C ASP A 290 29.05 -1.18 -29.91
N SER A 291 29.95 -0.40 -30.48
CA SER A 291 29.90 1.03 -30.77
C SER A 291 28.97 1.40 -31.92
N ILE A 292 28.14 2.45 -31.76
CA ILE A 292 27.74 3.33 -32.89
C ILE A 292 27.69 4.79 -32.41
N ASN A 293 28.66 5.56 -32.91
CA ASN A 293 28.68 7.01 -32.94
C ASN A 293 27.51 7.57 -33.77
N HIS A 294 26.81 8.61 -33.30
CA HIS A 294 26.38 9.71 -34.17
C HIS A 294 26.03 11.01 -33.40
N ARG A 295 26.93 11.99 -33.56
CA ARG A 295 26.76 13.46 -33.66
C ARG A 295 25.62 14.18 -32.91
N VAL A 296 26.07 15.05 -32.01
CA VAL A 296 25.46 16.32 -31.59
C VAL A 296 25.33 17.29 -32.78
N PRO A 297 24.31 18.18 -32.77
CA PRO A 297 24.59 19.58 -33.08
C PRO A 297 24.08 20.55 -32.00
N GLU A 298 24.92 21.56 -31.81
CA GLU A 298 24.79 22.75 -30.96
C GLU A 298 23.98 23.85 -31.68
N GLU A 299 23.41 24.75 -30.88
CA GLU A 299 22.88 26.09 -31.19
C GLU A 299 21.58 26.27 -31.99
N LEU A 300 20.56 26.82 -31.31
CA LEU A 300 19.93 28.08 -31.73
C LEU A 300 19.29 28.80 -30.54
N SER A 301 19.68 30.06 -30.39
CA SER A 301 19.22 31.00 -29.37
C SER A 301 17.97 31.76 -29.81
N SER A 302 17.35 32.42 -28.82
CA SER A 302 16.44 33.57 -28.89
C SER A 302 14.92 33.35 -28.71
N SER A 303 14.44 33.97 -27.62
CA SER A 303 13.19 34.73 -27.45
C SER A 303 11.84 34.10 -27.87
N ALA A 304 11.02 33.76 -26.87
CA ALA A 304 9.64 34.26 -26.73
C ALA A 304 8.96 33.72 -25.45
N GLN A 305 8.51 34.62 -24.58
CA GLN A 305 7.40 34.42 -23.63
C GLN A 305 6.20 35.25 -24.16
N PRO A 306 4.98 35.11 -23.61
CA PRO A 306 4.22 33.89 -23.29
C PRO A 306 2.81 33.97 -23.92
N ALA A 307 2.09 32.85 -24.07
CA ALA A 307 0.68 32.92 -24.44
C ALA A 307 -0.19 31.82 -23.79
N ILE A 308 -1.01 32.29 -22.85
CA ILE A 308 -2.46 32.06 -22.76
C ILE A 308 -2.91 30.65 -22.32
N TYR A 309 -3.35 30.65 -21.05
CA TYR A 309 -4.38 29.83 -20.41
C TYR A 309 -5.38 29.20 -21.39
N ASN A 310 -5.60 27.89 -21.26
CA ASN A 310 -6.91 27.31 -21.54
C ASN A 310 -7.28 26.35 -20.41
N GLU A 311 -8.25 26.79 -19.63
CA GLU A 311 -8.96 26.03 -18.62
C GLU A 311 -9.75 24.89 -19.29
N THR A 312 -9.76 23.72 -18.66
CA THR A 312 -10.89 22.80 -18.76
C THR A 312 -11.12 22.23 -17.36
N ILE A 313 -11.89 22.99 -16.58
CA ILE A 313 -12.43 22.57 -15.29
C ILE A 313 -13.64 21.67 -15.57
N LEU A 314 -13.54 20.40 -15.18
CA LEU A 314 -14.66 19.47 -15.11
C LEU A 314 -15.41 19.69 -13.78
N THR A 315 -16.45 20.53 -13.84
CA THR A 315 -17.40 20.71 -12.74
C THR A 315 -18.40 19.56 -12.72
N ILE A 316 -18.38 18.74 -11.66
CA ILE A 316 -19.46 17.78 -11.36
C ILE A 316 -20.40 18.46 -10.35
N CYS A 317 -21.55 18.92 -10.83
CA CYS A 317 -22.67 19.37 -10.00
C CYS A 317 -23.44 18.16 -9.47
N VAL A 318 -23.48 17.99 -8.15
CA VAL A 318 -24.49 17.16 -7.46
C VAL A 318 -25.65 18.06 -7.07
N SER A 319 -26.81 17.87 -7.70
CA SER A 319 -28.06 18.54 -7.35
C SER A 319 -28.74 17.78 -6.21
N SER A 320 -28.90 18.44 -5.04
CA SER A 320 -29.89 18.03 -4.03
C SER A 320 -31.18 18.82 -4.26
N LYS A 321 -32.28 18.12 -4.49
CA LYS A 321 -33.63 18.69 -4.43
C LYS A 321 -34.06 18.85 -2.97
N VAL A 322 -34.68 20.01 -2.70
CA VAL A 322 -35.50 20.33 -1.52
C VAL A 322 -36.74 19.44 -1.49
#